data_AF-A0A949B4T5-F1
#
_entry.id   AF-A0A949B4T5-F1
#
_cell.length_a   1.000
_cell.length_b   1.000
_cell.length_c   1.000
_cell.angle_alpha   90.00
_cell.angle_beta   90.00
_cell.angle_gamma   90.00
#
_symmetry.space_group_name_H-M   'P 1'
#
loop_
_entity.id
_entity.type
_entity.pdbx_description
1 polymer ?
#
loop_
_entity_poly.entity_id
_entity_poly.type
_entity_poly.pdbx_seq_one_letter_code
_entity_poly.pdbx_strand_id
1 'polypeptide(L)'
;MKKVNAAIVIILSCIFLADSPAFSENSEDVPFAERSGPIAMRNQMPLYLFYLQIAPDKAEVTKRNKFLINADYTVSNITVSAFTPITSLYTVDIDMEVSRVTLDLRYGLYENMEIGLEAPYLSLSRGYLDNFIEGIEDGIGARTPRSRERQGSYNFDYSLRYNGRYLIQEKHSKDGI
;
A
#
# COMPACT_ATOMS: atom_id res chain seq x y z
N MET A 1 24.24 18.47 -15.31
CA MET A 1 24.63 17.07 -15.00
C MET A 1 24.74 16.95 -13.49
N LYS A 2 23.69 16.48 -12.80
CA LYS A 2 23.68 16.32 -11.33
C LYS A 2 24.46 15.05 -10.99
N LYS A 3 25.45 15.17 -10.10
CA LYS A 3 26.26 14.04 -9.62
C LYS A 3 25.32 13.10 -8.85
N VAL A 4 25.05 11.93 -9.42
CA VAL A 4 24.39 10.84 -8.69
C VAL A 4 25.30 10.46 -7.53
N ASN A 5 24.78 10.58 -6.30
CA ASN A 5 25.53 10.32 -5.09
C ASN A 5 25.83 8.82 -5.03
N ALA A 6 27.11 8.44 -5.07
CA ALA A 6 27.54 7.03 -5.05
C ALA A 6 26.96 6.25 -3.86
N ALA A 7 26.69 6.95 -2.74
CA ALA A 7 26.01 6.38 -1.58
C ALA A 7 24.59 5.86 -1.89
N ILE A 8 23.85 6.53 -2.78
CA ILE A 8 22.48 6.11 -3.16
C ILE A 8 22.54 4.84 -4.02
N VAL A 9 23.52 4.75 -4.92
CA VAL A 9 23.74 3.54 -5.75
C VAL A 9 24.16 2.36 -4.88
N ILE A 10 24.99 2.60 -3.85
CA ILE A 10 25.41 1.56 -2.91
C ILE A 10 24.23 1.09 -2.05
N ILE A 11 23.40 2.00 -1.54
CA ILE A 11 22.22 1.65 -0.73
C ILE A 11 21.20 0.87 -1.57
N LEU A 12 20.91 1.29 -2.82
CA LEU A 12 20.07 0.53 -3.74
C LEU A 12 20.68 -0.84 -4.09
N SER A 13 22.00 -0.93 -4.26
CA SER A 13 22.67 -2.21 -4.51
C SER A 13 22.61 -3.13 -3.29
N CYS A 14 22.68 -2.60 -2.06
CA CYS A 14 22.54 -3.39 -0.84
C CYS A 14 21.11 -3.88 -0.60
N ILE A 15 20.09 -3.17 -1.08
CA ILE A 15 18.70 -3.62 -1.06
C ILE A 15 18.47 -4.76 -2.09
N PHE A 16 19.17 -4.73 -3.23
CA PHE A 16 19.13 -5.81 -4.23
C PHE A 16 20.08 -7.00 -3.92
N LEU A 17 21.13 -6.79 -3.11
CA LEU A 17 22.10 -7.81 -2.69
C LEU A 17 21.78 -8.42 -1.32
N ALA A 18 20.75 -7.94 -0.62
CA ALA A 18 20.17 -8.69 0.47
C ALA A 18 19.45 -9.89 -0.16
N ASP A 19 20.14 -11.03 -0.19
CA ASP A 19 19.63 -12.33 -0.61
C ASP A 19 18.26 -12.58 0.02
N SER A 20 17.23 -12.17 -0.71
CA SER A 20 15.87 -12.59 -0.46
C SER A 20 15.78 -13.88 -1.25
N PRO A 21 15.79 -15.07 -0.63
CA PRO A 21 15.57 -16.29 -1.37
C PRO A 21 14.18 -16.20 -2.00
N ALA A 22 14.14 -15.79 -3.26
CA ALA A 22 12.93 -15.61 -4.04
C ALA A 22 12.26 -16.97 -4.32
N PHE A 23 12.93 -18.08 -3.99
CA PHE A 23 12.39 -19.42 -4.07
C PHE A 23 12.96 -20.31 -2.97
N SER A 24 12.02 -20.95 -2.25
CA SER A 24 12.12 -22.23 -1.53
C SER A 24 13.53 -22.81 -1.36
N GLU A 25 14.25 -22.38 -0.33
CA GLU A 25 15.33 -23.17 0.24
C GLU A 25 14.89 -23.67 1.64
N ASN A 26 15.16 -24.94 1.90
CA ASN A 26 14.74 -25.65 3.11
C ASN A 26 15.54 -25.19 4.33
N SER A 27 15.28 -23.98 4.84
CA SER A 27 15.76 -23.59 6.16
C SER A 27 14.79 -24.12 7.21
N GLU A 28 15.10 -25.31 7.73
CA GLU A 28 14.52 -25.78 8.98
C GLU A 28 14.89 -24.80 10.10
N ASP A 29 13.88 -24.42 10.89
CA ASP A 29 13.99 -23.82 12.22
C ASP A 29 14.71 -22.47 12.38
N VAL A 30 14.22 -21.42 11.70
CA VAL A 30 14.34 -20.06 12.23
C VAL A 30 13.04 -19.70 12.95
N PRO A 31 13.01 -19.57 14.29
CA PRO A 31 11.78 -19.36 15.06
C PRO A 31 11.07 -18.02 14.80
N PHE A 32 11.67 -17.13 14.00
CA PHE A 32 11.20 -15.77 13.73
C PHE A 32 11.22 -15.36 12.26
N ALA A 33 11.58 -16.24 11.33
CA ALA A 33 11.60 -15.91 9.90
C ALA A 33 10.66 -16.84 9.14
N GLU A 34 9.54 -16.27 8.70
CA GLU A 34 8.57 -16.98 7.87
C GLU A 34 9.16 -17.26 6.48
N ARG A 35 8.81 -18.44 5.94
CA ARG A 35 9.05 -18.75 4.52
C ARG A 35 8.36 -17.69 3.66
N SER A 36 9.10 -17.14 2.69
CA SER A 36 8.54 -16.23 1.70
C SER A 36 7.43 -16.94 0.93
N GLY A 37 6.18 -16.51 1.15
CA GLY A 37 5.03 -16.93 0.36
C GLY A 37 5.12 -16.42 -1.08
N PRO A 38 4.20 -16.83 -1.98
CA PRO A 38 4.12 -16.24 -3.31
C PRO A 38 4.04 -14.72 -3.22
N ILE A 39 4.61 -14.02 -4.21
CA ILE A 39 4.59 -12.55 -4.27
C ILE A 39 3.15 -12.08 -4.08
N ALA A 40 2.91 -11.37 -2.98
CA ALA A 40 1.57 -10.90 -2.63
C ALA A 40 1.09 -9.92 -3.71
N MET A 41 0.15 -10.35 -4.55
CA MET A 41 -0.54 -9.44 -5.45
C MET A 41 -1.52 -8.60 -4.64
N ARG A 42 -1.28 -7.29 -4.55
CA ARG A 42 -2.17 -6.36 -3.87
C ARG A 42 -3.00 -5.60 -4.88
N ASN A 43 -4.32 -5.61 -4.68
CA ASN A 43 -5.22 -4.79 -5.47
C ASN A 43 -5.11 -3.33 -5.00
N GLN A 44 -4.63 -2.44 -5.88
CA GLN A 44 -4.47 -1.01 -5.60
C GLN A 44 -5.74 -0.19 -5.89
N MET A 45 -6.86 -0.83 -6.22
CA MET A 45 -8.13 -0.13 -6.38
C MET A 45 -8.56 0.47 -5.03
N PRO A 46 -8.92 1.78 -4.97
CA PRO A 46 -9.15 2.47 -3.70
C PRO A 46 -10.20 1.81 -2.80
N LEU A 47 -11.32 1.33 -3.37
CA LEU A 47 -12.35 0.66 -2.58
C LEU A 47 -11.86 -0.64 -1.91
N TYR A 48 -10.97 -1.39 -2.57
CA TYR A 48 -10.31 -2.55 -1.95
C TYR A 48 -9.36 -2.09 -0.86
N LEU A 49 -8.60 -1.01 -1.09
CA LEU A 49 -7.68 -0.45 -0.10
C LEU A 49 -8.38 0.01 1.18
N PHE A 50 -9.58 0.58 1.05
CA PHE A 50 -10.35 1.11 2.17
C PHE A 50 -11.17 0.05 2.91
N TYR A 51 -11.75 -0.93 2.21
CA TYR A 51 -12.82 -1.75 2.80
C TYR A 51 -12.73 -3.26 2.58
N LEU A 52 -12.02 -3.76 1.56
CA LEU A 52 -12.18 -5.15 1.09
C LEU A 52 -10.85 -5.86 0.80
N GLN A 53 -9.88 -5.79 1.70
CA GLN A 53 -8.63 -6.55 1.52
C GLN A 53 -8.78 -7.99 2.01
N ILE A 54 -9.05 -8.91 1.09
CA ILE A 54 -8.80 -10.33 1.34
C ILE A 54 -7.31 -10.56 1.09
N ALA A 55 -6.51 -10.67 2.15
CA ALA A 55 -5.11 -11.02 2.02
C ALA A 55 -4.99 -12.50 1.62
N PRO A 56 -4.13 -12.85 0.64
CA PRO A 56 -3.76 -14.23 0.40
C PRO A 56 -3.14 -14.79 1.69
N ASP A 57 -3.69 -15.90 2.17
CA ASP A 57 -3.21 -16.54 3.38
C ASP A 57 -2.35 -17.77 3.04
N LYS A 58 -1.55 -18.22 4.01
CA LYS A 58 -0.76 -19.44 3.90
C LYS A 58 -1.67 -20.67 3.79
N ALA A 59 -1.18 -21.68 3.08
CA ALA A 59 -1.88 -22.96 2.95
C ALA A 59 -1.82 -23.83 4.21
N GLU A 60 -0.93 -23.49 5.16
CA GLU A 60 -0.70 -24.25 6.40
C GLU A 60 -1.16 -23.47 7.64
N VAL A 61 -1.77 -24.15 8.60
CA VAL A 61 -2.12 -23.54 9.89
C VAL A 61 -0.89 -23.35 10.78
N THR A 62 -0.99 -22.41 11.70
CA THR A 62 -0.03 -22.19 12.77
C THR A 62 0.08 -23.45 13.63
N LYS A 63 1.31 -23.90 13.86
CA LYS A 63 1.59 -25.12 14.64
C LYS A 63 0.91 -25.06 16.01
N ARG A 64 0.44 -26.22 16.50
CA ARG A 64 -0.24 -26.35 17.79
C ARG A 64 0.58 -25.71 18.93
N ASN A 65 -0.09 -24.95 19.79
CA ASN A 65 0.48 -24.21 20.91
C ASN A 65 1.57 -23.19 20.52
N LYS A 66 1.56 -22.71 19.27
CA LYS A 66 2.43 -21.62 18.82
C LYS A 66 1.61 -20.38 18.52
N PHE A 67 2.23 -19.24 18.80
CA PHE A 67 1.76 -17.93 18.39
C PHE A 67 2.51 -17.48 17.15
N LEU A 68 1.77 -16.86 16.25
CA LEU A 68 2.29 -16.09 15.14
C LEU A 68 1.86 -14.63 15.34
N ILE A 69 2.78 -13.70 15.13
CA ILE A 69 2.52 -12.27 15.22
C ILE A 69 3.10 -11.64 13.97
N ASN A 70 2.24 -11.09 13.13
CA ASN A 70 2.62 -10.41 11.92
C ASN A 70 2.18 -8.95 11.99
N ALA A 71 3.09 -8.06 11.58
CA ALA A 71 2.84 -6.63 11.54
C ALA A 71 3.22 -6.11 10.15
N ASP A 72 2.22 -5.64 9.43
CA ASP A 72 2.38 -5.12 8.07
C ASP A 72 2.22 -3.61 8.06
N TYR A 73 3.15 -2.92 7.40
CA TYR A 73 2.99 -1.51 7.07
C TYR A 73 2.91 -1.34 5.56
N THR A 74 1.87 -0.66 5.10
CA THR A 74 1.62 -0.42 3.68
C THR A 74 1.31 1.04 3.46
N VAL A 75 1.93 1.63 2.45
CA VAL A 75 1.56 2.97 1.97
C VAL A 75 1.16 2.89 0.52
N SER A 76 0.14 3.63 0.13
CA SER A 76 -0.32 3.72 -1.25
C SER A 76 -0.67 5.16 -1.59
N ASN A 77 -0.19 5.64 -2.73
CA ASN A 77 -0.59 6.92 -3.30
C ASN A 77 -1.75 6.66 -4.27
N ILE A 78 -2.86 7.38 -4.08
CA ILE A 78 -4.10 7.19 -4.83
C ILE A 78 -4.45 8.49 -5.52
N THR A 79 -4.47 8.44 -6.85
CA THR A 79 -4.96 9.52 -7.71
C THR A 79 -6.05 8.97 -8.62
N VAL A 80 -7.30 9.34 -8.36
CA VAL A 80 -8.45 9.08 -9.23
C VAL A 80 -9.02 10.42 -9.65
N SER A 81 -8.97 10.69 -10.95
CA SER A 81 -9.85 11.69 -11.55
C SER A 81 -10.70 10.91 -12.55
N ALA A 82 -11.96 10.68 -12.20
CA ALA A 82 -12.88 10.03 -13.12
C ALA A 82 -12.96 10.92 -14.37
N PHE A 83 -12.49 10.40 -15.50
CA PHE A 83 -12.57 11.05 -16.81
C PHE A 83 -14.02 10.95 -17.29
N THR A 84 -14.94 11.52 -16.53
CA THR A 84 -16.34 11.55 -16.92
C THR A 84 -16.50 12.59 -18.02
N PRO A 85 -17.22 12.26 -19.12
CA PRO A 85 -17.53 13.25 -20.15
C PRO A 85 -18.13 14.49 -19.50
N ILE A 86 -17.98 15.65 -20.14
CA ILE A 86 -18.49 16.94 -19.65
C ILE A 86 -20.01 16.88 -19.37
N THR A 87 -20.71 15.88 -19.94
CA THR A 87 -22.14 15.57 -19.77
C THR A 87 -22.47 14.66 -18.58
N SER A 88 -21.48 14.16 -17.86
CA SER A 88 -21.72 13.31 -16.70
C SER A 88 -22.27 14.12 -15.54
N LEU A 89 -23.35 13.62 -14.97
CA LEU A 89 -23.90 14.16 -13.74
C LEU A 89 -23.00 13.90 -12.55
N TYR A 90 -22.11 12.90 -12.59
CA TYR A 90 -21.22 12.56 -11.48
C TYR A 90 -19.76 12.83 -11.80
N THR A 91 -19.06 13.46 -10.86
CA THR A 91 -17.60 13.66 -10.89
C THR A 91 -17.01 13.17 -9.58
N VAL A 92 -15.95 12.36 -9.68
CA VAL A 92 -15.21 11.81 -8.54
C VAL A 92 -13.76 12.22 -8.68
N ASP A 93 -13.26 12.95 -7.70
CA ASP A 93 -11.85 13.31 -7.59
C ASP A 93 -11.34 12.84 -6.23
N ILE A 94 -10.32 11.98 -6.27
CA ILE A 94 -9.63 11.43 -5.12
C ILE A 94 -8.14 11.66 -5.35
N ASP A 95 -7.50 12.37 -4.44
CA ASP A 95 -6.05 12.55 -4.41
C ASP A 95 -5.59 12.51 -2.95
N MET A 96 -4.88 11.45 -2.59
CA MET A 96 -4.49 11.19 -1.20
C MET A 96 -3.51 10.01 -1.10
N GLU A 97 -2.83 9.95 0.03
CA GLU A 97 -2.04 8.81 0.46
C GLU A 97 -2.72 8.06 1.60
N VAL A 98 -2.66 6.74 1.52
CA VAL A 98 -3.19 5.82 2.52
C VAL A 98 -2.03 5.11 3.17
N SER A 99 -1.84 5.33 4.47
CA SER A 99 -0.99 4.53 5.32
C SER A 99 -1.83 3.52 6.08
N ARG A 100 -1.43 2.25 6.06
CA ARG A 100 -2.08 1.17 6.81
C ARG A 100 -1.07 0.42 7.64
N VAL A 101 -1.42 0.19 8.89
CA VAL A 101 -0.74 -0.75 9.78
C VAL A 101 -1.71 -1.89 10.05
N THR A 102 -1.31 -3.13 9.85
CA THR A 102 -2.11 -4.30 10.20
C THR A 102 -1.37 -5.12 11.25
N LEU A 103 -2.04 -5.45 12.35
CA LEU A 103 -1.56 -6.44 13.32
C LEU A 103 -2.37 -7.72 13.17
N ASP A 104 -1.73 -8.81 12.76
CA ASP A 104 -2.30 -10.16 12.65
C ASP A 104 -1.72 -11.03 13.77
N LEU A 105 -2.62 -11.63 14.56
CA LEU A 105 -2.29 -12.50 15.68
C LEU A 105 -2.94 -13.86 15.45
N ARG A 106 -2.16 -14.94 15.42
CA ARG A 106 -2.68 -16.30 15.27
C ARG A 106 -2.20 -17.23 16.35
N TYR A 107 -3.05 -18.17 16.72
CA TYR A 107 -2.76 -19.21 17.69
C TYR A 107 -3.22 -20.58 17.19
N GLY A 108 -2.29 -21.53 17.11
CA GLY A 108 -2.60 -22.92 16.74
C GLY A 108 -3.25 -23.68 17.89
N LEU A 109 -4.54 -24.00 17.78
CA LEU A 109 -5.30 -24.77 18.78
C LEU A 109 -5.04 -26.28 18.65
N TYR A 110 -5.03 -26.79 17.42
CA TYR A 110 -4.76 -28.18 17.08
C TYR A 110 -3.83 -28.27 15.86
N GLU A 111 -3.48 -29.48 15.43
CA GLU A 111 -2.56 -29.69 14.30
C GLU A 111 -3.07 -29.12 12.97
N ASN A 112 -4.38 -28.96 12.83
CA ASN A 112 -5.06 -28.47 11.63
C ASN A 112 -6.09 -27.37 11.94
N MET A 113 -5.97 -26.70 13.09
CA MET A 113 -6.91 -25.66 13.50
C MET A 113 -6.18 -24.52 14.19
N GLU A 114 -6.41 -23.30 13.71
CA GLU A 114 -5.93 -22.07 14.33
C GLU A 114 -7.09 -21.09 14.55
N ILE A 115 -6.87 -20.14 15.45
CA ILE A 115 -7.71 -18.95 15.59
C ILE A 115 -6.84 -17.73 15.31
N GLY A 116 -7.39 -16.77 14.58
CA GLY A 116 -6.72 -15.52 14.19
C GLY A 116 -7.52 -14.29 14.57
N LEU A 117 -6.81 -13.19 14.82
CA LEU A 117 -7.35 -11.85 14.98
C LEU A 117 -6.54 -10.89 14.11
N GLU A 118 -7.20 -10.14 13.23
CA GLU A 118 -6.59 -9.07 12.45
C GLU A 118 -7.14 -7.71 12.92
N ALA A 119 -6.24 -6.78 13.23
CA ALA A 119 -6.55 -5.41 13.61
C ALA A 119 -5.85 -4.41 12.66
N PRO A 120 -6.56 -3.88 11.65
CA PRO A 120 -6.04 -2.86 10.77
C PRO A 120 -6.27 -1.45 11.34
N TYR A 121 -5.31 -0.56 11.11
CA TYR A 121 -5.40 0.88 11.33
C TYR A 121 -5.08 1.60 10.03
N LEU A 122 -5.96 2.51 9.62
CA LEU A 122 -5.81 3.29 8.39
C LEU A 122 -5.64 4.78 8.72
N SER A 123 -4.73 5.43 8.01
CA SER A 123 -4.52 6.88 8.03
C SER A 123 -4.55 7.41 6.61
N LEU A 124 -5.38 8.41 6.37
CA LEU A 124 -5.60 9.06 5.09
C LEU A 124 -4.93 10.44 5.16
N SER A 125 -3.91 10.67 4.35
CA SER A 125 -3.07 11.86 4.44
C SER A 125 -2.77 12.44 3.06
N ARG A 126 -2.21 13.65 3.05
CA ARG A 126 -1.55 14.21 1.85
C ARG A 126 -0.28 13.44 1.54
N GLY A 127 0.34 12.93 2.60
CA GLY A 127 1.50 12.06 2.59
C GLY A 127 2.77 12.71 2.04
N TYR A 128 3.71 11.86 1.62
CA TYR A 128 5.09 12.23 1.25
C TYR A 128 5.63 11.52 0.01
N LEU A 129 4.89 10.56 -0.54
CA LEU A 129 5.29 9.76 -1.69
C LEU A 129 5.40 10.59 -2.97
N ASP A 130 4.77 11.75 -3.05
CA ASP A 130 4.87 12.63 -4.23
C ASP A 130 6.32 12.92 -4.63
N ASN A 131 7.19 13.30 -3.68
CA ASN A 131 8.60 13.53 -3.95
C ASN A 131 9.34 12.28 -4.44
N PHE A 132 9.01 11.12 -3.87
CA PHE A 132 9.64 9.86 -4.23
C PHE A 132 9.25 9.45 -5.64
N ILE A 133 7.96 9.59 -5.98
CA ILE A 133 7.41 9.33 -7.32
C ILE A 133 8.05 10.26 -8.34
N GLU A 134 8.02 11.58 -8.09
CA GLU A 134 8.64 12.58 -8.97
C GLU A 134 10.13 12.32 -9.17
N GLY A 135 10.86 11.93 -8.12
CA GLY A 135 12.28 11.58 -8.20
C GLY A 135 12.56 10.36 -9.08
N ILE A 136 11.69 9.33 -9.03
CA ILE A 136 11.79 8.17 -9.94
C ILE A 136 11.41 8.57 -11.37
N GLU A 137 10.32 9.32 -11.55
CA GLU A 137 9.86 9.80 -12.85
C GLU A 137 10.97 10.60 -13.56
N ASP A 138 11.59 11.54 -12.85
CA ASP A 138 12.73 12.32 -13.35
C ASP A 138 13.93 11.43 -13.68
N GLY A 139 14.19 10.41 -12.86
CA GLY A 139 15.31 9.49 -13.02
C GLY A 139 15.20 8.62 -14.27
N ILE A 140 13.98 8.22 -14.64
CA ILE A 140 13.71 7.37 -15.82
C ILE A 140 13.22 8.19 -17.03
N GLY A 141 13.05 9.51 -16.88
CA GLY A 141 12.51 10.39 -17.91
C GLY A 141 11.02 10.12 -18.22
N ALA A 142 10.25 9.65 -17.25
CA ALA A 142 8.82 9.47 -17.39
C ALA A 142 8.11 10.82 -17.47
N ARG A 143 6.95 10.85 -18.13
CA ARG A 143 6.08 12.03 -18.13
C ARG A 143 5.08 11.91 -17.01
N THR A 144 5.01 12.93 -16.16
CA THR A 144 4.00 13.04 -15.13
C THR A 144 2.59 12.98 -15.76
N PRO A 145 1.68 12.15 -15.23
CA PRO A 145 0.32 12.06 -15.74
C PRO A 145 -0.44 13.40 -15.61
N ARG A 146 -1.28 13.72 -16.59
CA ARG A 146 -2.08 14.97 -16.60
C ARG A 146 -3.03 15.12 -15.40
N SER A 147 -3.44 14.02 -14.78
CA SER A 147 -4.24 14.03 -13.54
C SER A 147 -3.45 14.66 -12.38
N ARG A 148 -2.18 14.28 -12.21
CA ARG A 148 -1.28 14.84 -11.19
C ARG A 148 -0.92 16.29 -11.48
N GLU A 149 -0.67 16.65 -12.74
CA GLU A 149 -0.42 18.06 -13.13
C GLU A 149 -1.59 18.98 -12.77
N ARG A 150 -2.83 18.48 -12.85
CA ARG A 150 -4.05 19.25 -12.54
C ARG A 150 -4.33 19.37 -11.04
N GLN A 151 -4.05 18.31 -10.29
CA GLN A 151 -4.32 18.29 -8.85
C GLN A 151 -3.21 19.03 -8.08
N GLY A 152 -1.95 18.93 -8.52
CA GLY A 152 -0.77 19.51 -7.87
C GLY A 152 -0.19 18.60 -6.78
N SER A 153 1.00 18.90 -6.28
CA SER A 153 1.69 18.06 -5.27
C SER A 153 1.18 18.32 -3.84
N TYR A 154 1.17 17.27 -3.01
CA TYR A 154 0.78 17.23 -1.59
C TYR A 154 -0.66 17.62 -1.31
N ASN A 155 -1.56 17.29 -2.22
CA ASN A 155 -2.97 17.59 -2.03
C ASN A 155 -3.69 16.48 -1.29
N PHE A 156 -4.79 16.87 -0.65
CA PHE A 156 -5.79 15.95 -0.15
C PHE A 156 -7.12 16.41 -0.70
N ASP A 157 -7.69 15.63 -1.61
CA ASP A 157 -9.03 15.83 -2.12
C ASP A 157 -9.77 14.50 -2.09
N TYR A 158 -10.92 14.49 -1.44
CA TYR A 158 -11.87 13.39 -1.52
C TYR A 158 -13.24 13.99 -1.77
N SER A 159 -13.61 14.09 -3.04
CA SER A 159 -14.84 14.75 -3.44
C SER A 159 -15.69 13.93 -4.41
N LEU A 160 -17.00 13.95 -4.12
CA LEU A 160 -18.04 13.42 -4.98
C LEU A 160 -18.98 14.56 -5.31
N ARG A 161 -19.15 14.84 -6.60
CA ARG A 161 -20.05 15.87 -7.10
C ARG A 161 -21.18 15.25 -7.90
N TYR A 162 -22.39 15.76 -7.70
CA TYR A 162 -23.55 15.51 -8.54
C TYR A 162 -24.08 16.82 -9.12
N ASN A 163 -24.14 16.90 -10.44
CA ASN A 163 -24.59 18.07 -11.20
C ASN A 163 -23.90 19.37 -10.74
N GLY A 164 -22.57 19.30 -10.58
CA GLY A 164 -21.74 20.42 -10.11
C GLY A 164 -21.82 20.74 -8.61
N ARG A 165 -22.71 20.08 -7.84
CA ARG A 165 -22.81 20.26 -6.38
C ARG A 165 -22.06 19.16 -5.64
N TYR A 166 -21.32 19.53 -4.60
CA TYR A 166 -20.66 18.54 -3.74
C TYR A 166 -21.71 17.77 -2.93
N LEU A 167 -21.69 16.44 -3.08
CA LEU A 167 -22.39 15.51 -2.19
C LEU A 167 -21.51 15.11 -1.01
N ILE A 168 -20.21 14.89 -1.29
CA ILE A 168 -19.17 14.62 -0.31
C ILE A 168 -17.99 15.51 -0.66
N GLN A 169 -17.38 16.12 0.34
CA GLN A 169 -16.15 16.88 0.18
C GLN A 169 -15.33 16.81 1.46
N GLU A 170 -14.12 16.28 1.34
CA GLU A 170 -13.11 16.33 2.39
C GLU A 170 -11.80 16.87 1.78
N LYS A 171 -11.22 17.87 2.45
CA LYS A 171 -9.99 18.56 1.99
C LYS A 171 -8.83 18.46 2.99
N HIS A 172 -9.08 17.76 4.08
CA HIS A 172 -8.15 17.62 5.18
C HIS A 172 -7.85 16.14 5.40
N SER A 173 -6.59 15.87 5.74
CA SER A 173 -6.14 14.55 6.16
C SER A 173 -7.02 14.06 7.31
N LYS A 174 -7.32 12.77 7.28
CA LYS A 174 -8.15 12.12 8.28
C LYS A 174 -7.46 10.84 8.72
N ASP A 175 -7.24 10.75 10.02
CA ASP A 175 -6.80 9.50 10.61
C ASP A 175 -8.01 8.68 11.01
N GLY A 176 -7.92 7.36 10.78
CA GLY A 176 -8.91 6.40 11.22
C GLY A 176 -9.88 5.92 10.14
N ILE A 177 -10.00 4.58 10.08
CA ILE A 177 -11.18 3.87 10.57
C ILE A 177 -10.80 3.30 11.94
#